data_AF-A0A2N2CGX6-F1
#
_entry.id   AF-A0A2N2CGX6-F1
#
_cell.length_a   1.000
_cell.length_b   1.000
_cell.length_c   1.000
_cell.angle_alpha   90.00
_cell.angle_beta   90.00
_cell.angle_gamma   90.00
#
_symmetry.space_group_name_H-M   'P 1'
#
loop_
_entity.id
_entity.type
_entity.pdbx_description
1 polymer ?
#
loop_
_entity_poly.entity_id
_entity_poly.type
_entity_poly.pdbx_seq_one_letter_code
_entity_poly.pdbx_strand_id
1 'polypeptide(L)' 'MSNRVVKGVFSVFLILVLAFVGLVLGTVTGMNIGGNYFTDFVFMGARGYEATGIIGSFVGGALGSVIGIVLARLILKKK' A
#
# COMPACT_ATOMS: atom_id res chain seq x y z
N MET A 1 -11.34 17.36 -23.56
CA MET A 1 -10.58 16.18 -23.11
C MET A 1 -11.47 14.94 -23.27
N SER A 2 -10.99 13.85 -23.88
CA SER A 2 -11.83 12.66 -24.10
C SER A 2 -12.13 11.94 -22.78
N ASN A 3 -13.34 11.40 -22.62
CA ASN A 3 -13.75 10.61 -21.44
C ASN A 3 -12.78 9.46 -21.12
N ARG A 4 -12.08 8.92 -22.12
CA ARG A 4 -11.03 7.90 -21.90
C ARG A 4 -9.83 8.46 -21.15
N VAL A 5 -9.41 9.68 -21.47
CA VAL A 5 -8.26 10.33 -20.81
C VAL A 5 -8.61 10.67 -19.37
N VAL A 6 -9.83 11.16 -19.10
CA VAL A 6 -10.30 11.43 -17.73
C VAL A 6 -10.32 10.17 -16.88
N LYS A 7 -10.89 9.06 -17.39
CA LYS A 7 -10.87 7.75 -16.70
C LYS A 7 -9.44 7.25 -16.47
N GLY A 8 -8.52 7.48 -17.41
CA GLY A 8 -7.11 7.14 -17.28
C GLY A 8 -6.41 7.89 -16.15
N VAL A 9 -6.54 9.23 -16.13
CA VAL A 9 -5.95 10.07 -15.06
C VAL A 9 -6.51 9.70 -13.69
N PHE A 10 -7.83 9.54 -13.60
CA PHE A 10 -8.48 9.10 -12.36
C PHE A 10 -7.97 7.73 -11.88
N SER A 11 -7.75 6.80 -12.81
CA SER A 11 -7.23 5.47 -12.48
C SER A 11 -5.81 5.52 -11.91
N VAL A 12 -4.93 6.33 -12.50
CA VAL A 12 -3.56 6.51 -11.97
C VAL A 12 -3.60 7.13 -10.58
N PHE A 13 -4.40 8.18 -10.40
CA PHE A 13 -4.57 8.81 -9.09
C PHE A 13 -5.08 7.82 -8.03
N LEU A 14 -6.08 7.01 -8.38
CA LEU A 14 -6.64 5.99 -7.49
C LEU A 14 -5.60 4.95 -7.07
N ILE A 15 -4.76 4.49 -8.01
CA ILE A 15 -3.67 3.54 -7.72
C ILE A 15 -2.69 4.15 -6.70
N LEU A 16 -2.27 5.40 -6.92
CA LEU A 16 -1.33 6.08 -6.03
C LEU A 16 -1.91 6.29 -4.63
N VAL A 17 -3.18 6.69 -4.54
CA VAL A 17 -3.87 6.87 -3.25
C VAL A 17 -3.96 5.55 -2.49
N LEU A 18 -4.38 4.48 -3.16
CA LEU A 18 -4.52 3.18 -2.50
C LEU A 18 -3.17 2.55 -2.14
N ALA A 19 -2.13 2.76 -2.95
CA ALA A 19 -0.77 2.39 -2.60
C ALA A 19 -0.30 3.12 -1.33
N PHE A 20 -0.54 4.43 -1.23
CA PHE A 20 -0.17 5.22 -0.05
C PHE A 20 -0.96 4.79 1.19
N VAL A 21 -2.28 4.62 1.08
CA VAL A 21 -3.11 4.12 2.19
C VAL A 21 -2.65 2.74 2.64
N GLY A 22 -2.39 1.83 1.69
CA GLY A 22 -1.86 0.51 1.98
C GLY A 22 -0.51 0.57 2.70
N LEU A 23 0.40 1.45 2.27
CA LEU A 23 1.68 1.67 2.92
C LEU A 23 1.48 2.09 4.37
N VAL A 24 0.67 3.12 4.64
CA VAL A 24 0.43 3.62 6.01
C VAL A 24 -0.19 2.53 6.90
N LEU A 25 -1.24 1.86 6.43
CA LEU A 25 -1.89 0.78 7.19
C LEU A 25 -0.95 -0.40 7.43
N GLY A 26 -0.15 -0.75 6.42
CA GLY A 26 0.87 -1.78 6.51
C GLY A 26 1.92 -1.43 7.57
N THR A 27 2.43 -0.20 7.56
CA THR A 27 3.39 0.28 8.57
C THR A 27 2.80 0.18 9.97
N VAL A 28 1.61 0.74 10.21
CA VAL A 28 0.97 0.72 11.54
C VAL A 28 0.73 -0.72 12.02
N THR A 29 0.25 -1.59 11.13
CA THR A 29 0.04 -3.01 11.44
C THR A 29 1.36 -3.71 11.76
N GLY A 30 2.39 -3.46 10.95
CA GLY A 30 3.74 -3.98 11.15
C GLY A 30 4.33 -3.54 12.48
N MET A 31 4.26 -2.25 12.81
CA MET A 31 4.72 -1.69 14.08
C MET A 31 4.00 -2.35 15.26
N ASN A 32 2.68 -2.54 15.18
CA ASN A 32 1.92 -3.20 16.22
C ASN A 32 2.35 -4.67 16.41
N ILE A 33 2.66 -5.36 15.32
CA ILE A 33 3.15 -6.74 15.37
C ILE A 33 4.55 -6.81 15.99
N GLY A 34 5.50 -5.98 15.55
CA GLY A 34 6.87 -6.01 16.07
C GLY A 34 7.02 -5.44 17.46
N GLY A 35 6.18 -4.47 17.84
CA GLY A 35 6.17 -3.90 19.18
C GLY A 35 5.66 -4.87 20.25
N ASN A 36 4.80 -5.83 19.88
CA ASN A 36 4.16 -6.75 20.84
C ASN A 36 4.66 -8.20 20.75
N TYR A 37 5.02 -8.68 19.55
CA TYR A 37 5.32 -10.11 19.33
C TYR A 37 6.76 -10.37 18.87
N PHE A 38 7.39 -9.41 18.16
CA PHE A 38 8.72 -9.59 17.58
C PHE A 38 9.70 -8.50 18.01
N THR A 39 9.75 -8.19 19.31
CA THR A 39 10.55 -7.08 19.87
C THR A 39 12.06 -7.19 19.60
N ASP A 40 12.55 -8.41 19.44
CA ASP A 40 13.98 -8.70 19.23
C ASP A 40 14.35 -8.94 17.76
N PHE A 41 13.35 -8.91 16.88
CA PHE A 41 13.57 -9.07 15.45
C PHE A 41 14.31 -7.86 14.87
N VAL A 42 15.33 -8.12 14.04
CA VAL A 42 16.16 -7.08 13.42
C VAL A 42 16.06 -7.18 11.90
N PHE A 43 15.84 -6.04 11.25
CA PHE A 43 15.79 -5.95 9.80
C PHE A 43 16.27 -4.57 9.34
N MET A 44 17.16 -4.54 8.35
CA MET A 44 17.74 -3.30 7.79
C MET A 44 18.31 -2.33 8.86
N GLY A 45 18.88 -2.86 9.95
CA GLY A 45 19.44 -2.06 11.04
C GLY A 45 18.42 -1.50 12.02
N ALA A 46 17.13 -1.72 11.80
CA ALA A 46 16.05 -1.42 12.73
C ALA A 46 15.68 -2.66 13.56
N ARG A 47 15.04 -2.46 14.72
CA ARG A 47 14.63 -3.56 15.63
C ARG A 47 13.16 -3.43 16.04
N GLY A 48 12.53 -4.58 16.30
CA GLY A 48 11.20 -4.64 16.87
C GLY A 48 10.16 -3.96 15.98
N TYR A 49 9.45 -2.99 16.56
CA TYR A 49 8.38 -2.26 15.87
C TYR A 49 8.85 -1.52 14.60
N GLU A 50 10.10 -1.03 14.56
CA GLU A 50 10.63 -0.32 13.39
C GLU A 50 10.91 -1.30 12.25
N ALA A 51 11.56 -2.42 12.58
CA ALA A 51 11.89 -3.48 11.63
C ALA A 51 10.64 -4.03 10.93
N THR A 52 9.63 -4.41 11.71
CA THR A 52 8.36 -4.92 11.18
C THR A 52 7.50 -3.83 10.56
N GLY A 53 7.63 -2.57 11.00
CA GLY A 53 7.00 -1.41 10.37
C GLY A 53 7.51 -1.20 8.94
N ILE A 54 8.83 -1.31 8.71
CA ILE A 54 9.42 -1.25 7.36
C ILE A 54 8.85 -2.37 6.47
N ILE A 55 8.84 -3.62 6.97
CA ILE A 55 8.28 -4.76 6.22
C ILE A 55 6.79 -4.54 5.94
N GLY A 56 6.03 -4.10 6.95
CA GLY A 56 4.63 -3.79 6.83
C GLY A 56 4.35 -2.73 5.77
N SER A 57 5.20 -1.70 5.67
CA SER A 57 5.08 -0.66 4.65
C SER A 57 5.20 -1.22 3.22
N PHE A 58 6.15 -2.14 2.99
CA PHE A 58 6.34 -2.77 1.68
C PHE A 58 5.17 -3.68 1.32
N VAL A 59 4.74 -4.53 2.25
CA VAL A 59 3.62 -5.44 2.04
C VAL A 59 2.32 -4.65 1.82
N GLY A 60 2.05 -3.68 2.67
CA GLY A 60 0.85 -2.85 2.60
C GLY A 60 0.80 -2.01 1.32
N GLY A 61 1.91 -1.37 0.94
CA GLY A 61 2.00 -0.59 -0.31
C GLY A 61 1.79 -1.47 -1.55
N ALA A 62 2.37 -2.68 -1.57
CA ALA A 62 2.16 -3.65 -2.64
C ALA A 62 0.69 -4.08 -2.75
N LEU A 63 0.07 -4.46 -1.63
CA LEU A 63 -1.35 -4.85 -1.60
C LEU A 63 -2.27 -3.69 -2.02
N GLY A 64 -2.04 -2.49 -1.50
CA GLY A 64 -2.79 -1.29 -1.88
C GLY A 64 -2.68 -0.97 -3.37
N SER A 65 -1.48 -1.11 -3.94
CA SER A 65 -1.25 -0.94 -5.38
C SER A 65 -2.01 -1.97 -6.22
N VAL A 66 -1.98 -3.25 -5.81
CA VAL A 66 -2.72 -4.33 -6.48
C VAL A 66 -4.22 -4.05 -6.47
N ILE A 67 -4.78 -3.68 -5.31
CA ILE A 67 -6.19 -3.30 -5.18
C ILE A 67 -6.52 -2.12 -6.12
N GLY A 68 -5.68 -1.08 -6.13
CA GLY A 68 -5.85 0.06 -7.02
C GLY A 68 -5.84 -0.31 -8.49
N ILE A 69 -4.94 -1.20 -8.92
CA ILE A 69 -4.87 -1.69 -10.31
C ILE A 69 -6.14 -2.47 -10.68
N VAL A 70 -6.64 -3.32 -9.78
CA VAL A 70 -7.88 -4.06 -10.01
C VAL A 70 -9.06 -3.10 -10.18
N LEU A 71 -9.21 -2.12 -9.29
CA LEU A 71 -10.30 -1.14 -9.37
C LEU A 71 -10.18 -0.24 -10.60
N ALA A 72 -8.99 0.23 -10.93
CA ALA A 72 -8.71 0.99 -12.17
C ALA A 72 -9.15 0.21 -13.42
N ARG A 73 -8.82 -1.09 -13.50
CA ARG A 73 -9.25 -1.95 -14.62
C ARG A 73 -10.77 -2.05 -14.72
N LEU A 74 -11.49 -2.11 -13.60
CA LEU A 74 -12.95 -2.15 -13.59
C LEU A 74 -13.55 -0.83 -14.10
N ILE A 75 -12.99 0.31 -13.71
CA ILE A 75 -13.43 1.64 -14.16
C ILE A 75 -13.22 1.81 -15.67
N LEU A 76 -12.05 1.39 -16.18
CA LEU A 76 -11.71 1.48 -17.59
C LEU A 76 -12.54 0.54 -18.47
N LYS A 77 -12.97 -0.62 -17.94
CA LYS A 77 -13.87 -1.55 -18.64
C LYS A 77 -15.31 -1.05 -18.75
N LYS A 78 -15.74 -0.16 -17.85
CA LYS A 78 -17.10 0.38 -17.86
C LYS A 78 -17.27 1.28 -19.10
N LYS A 79 -17.98 0.78 -20.12
CA LYS A 79 -18.31 1.51 -21.35
C LYS A 79 -19.11 2.76 -21.00
#